data_AF-A0A537J3V0-F1
#
_entry.id   AF-A0A537J3V0-F1
#
_cell.length_a   1.000
_cell.length_b   1.000
_cell.length_c   1.000
_cell.angle_alpha   90.00
_cell.angle_beta   90.00
_cell.angle_gamma   90.00
#
_symmetry.space_group_name_H-M   'P 1'
#
loop_
_entity.id
_entity.type
_entity.pdbx_description
1 polymer ?
#
loop_
_entity_poly.entity_id
_entity_poly.type
_entity_poly.pdbx_seq_one_letter_code
_entity_poly.pdbx_strand_id
1 'polypeptide(L)'
;MKEFMLLIRNEIDHLSHLSPEENQQFLKACMDYIKRLTKDGNLKSAQPLVKEGKIISGSKDSWKDGPFNESKEVIIGYYHI
;
A
#
# COMPACT_ATOMS: atom_id res chain seq x y z
N MET A 1 -11.59 9.17 -18.86
CA MET A 1 -12.03 8.95 -17.47
C MET A 1 -10.96 9.51 -16.54
N LYS A 2 -11.33 10.00 -15.36
CA LYS A 2 -10.36 10.44 -14.36
C LYS A 2 -9.86 9.21 -13.60
N GLU A 3 -8.61 9.23 -13.20
CA GLU A 3 -7.97 8.16 -12.42
C GLU A 3 -7.41 8.75 -11.13
N PHE A 4 -7.45 7.97 -10.07
CA PHE A 4 -7.02 8.36 -8.74
C PHE A 4 -6.16 7.26 -8.13
N MET A 5 -5.09 7.69 -7.46
CA MET A 5 -4.24 6.81 -6.67
C MET A 5 -4.50 7.08 -5.19
N LEU A 6 -5.05 6.09 -4.49
CA LEU A 6 -5.22 6.14 -3.05
C LEU A 6 -4.05 5.40 -2.41
N LEU A 7 -3.13 6.15 -1.80
CA LEU A 7 -2.00 5.59 -1.07
C LEU A 7 -2.39 5.41 0.39
N ILE A 8 -2.29 4.18 0.89
CA ILE A 8 -2.59 3.86 2.28
C ILE A 8 -1.31 4.08 3.10
N ARG A 9 -1.34 5.07 3.99
CA ARG A 9 -0.23 5.40 4.89
C ARG A 9 -0.57 4.95 6.30
N ASN A 10 0.38 4.30 6.97
CA ASN A 10 0.23 3.89 8.36
C ASN A 10 1.59 3.65 9.02
N GLU A 11 1.63 3.51 10.34
CA GLU A 11 2.85 3.12 11.06
C GLU A 11 3.34 1.73 10.64
N ILE A 12 4.66 1.49 10.71
CA ILE A 12 5.27 0.21 10.28
C ILE A 12 4.65 -0.97 11.04
N ASP A 13 4.33 -0.78 12.31
CA ASP A 13 3.79 -1.77 13.23
C ASP A 13 2.31 -1.58 13.52
N HIS A 14 1.55 -0.89 12.66
CA HIS A 14 0.12 -0.61 12.86
C HIS A 14 -0.77 -1.84 13.10
N LEU A 15 -0.34 -3.04 12.67
CA LEU A 15 -1.05 -4.30 12.90
C LEU A 15 -0.59 -5.05 14.16
N SER A 16 0.49 -4.60 14.81
CA SER A 16 1.08 -5.28 15.98
C SER A 16 0.15 -5.31 17.19
N HIS A 17 -0.80 -4.38 17.26
CA HIS A 17 -1.79 -4.27 18.32
C HIS A 17 -3.09 -5.05 18.05
N LEU A 18 -3.28 -5.57 16.84
CA LEU A 18 -4.50 -6.29 16.49
C LEU A 18 -4.44 -7.73 16.98
N SER A 19 -5.53 -8.18 17.59
CA SER A 19 -5.79 -9.60 17.79
C SER A 19 -5.92 -10.34 16.44
N PRO A 20 -5.74 -11.67 16.41
CA PRO A 20 -5.96 -12.47 15.20
C PRO A 20 -7.36 -12.26 14.59
N GLU A 21 -8.39 -12.13 15.41
CA GLU A 21 -9.78 -11.91 15.00
C GLU A 21 -9.95 -10.52 14.36
N GLU A 22 -9.39 -9.48 14.97
CA GLU A 22 -9.44 -8.13 14.42
C GLU A 22 -8.69 -8.03 13.08
N ASN A 23 -7.54 -8.71 12.97
CA ASN A 23 -6.80 -8.76 11.71
C ASN A 23 -7.61 -9.48 10.61
N GLN A 24 -8.31 -10.57 10.94
CA GLN A 24 -9.19 -11.25 9.98
C GLN A 24 -10.37 -10.36 9.55
N GLN A 25 -10.99 -9.64 10.47
CA GLN A 25 -12.08 -8.71 10.16
C GLN A 25 -11.59 -7.57 9.27
N PHE A 26 -10.40 -7.03 9.54
CA PHE A 26 -9.77 -6.00 8.72
C PHE A 26 -9.53 -6.49 7.29
N LEU A 27 -8.90 -7.67 7.13
CA LEU A 27 -8.66 -8.26 5.80
C LEU A 27 -9.98 -8.51 5.04
N LYS A 28 -11.02 -8.98 5.75
CA LYS A 28 -12.33 -9.19 5.14
C LYS A 28 -12.93 -7.87 4.63
N ALA A 29 -12.85 -6.79 5.42
CA ALA A 29 -13.34 -5.48 5.02
C ALA A 29 -12.62 -4.93 3.79
N CYS A 30 -11.29 -5.09 3.71
CA CYS A 30 -10.51 -4.73 2.52
C CYS A 30 -10.96 -5.53 1.29
N MET A 31 -11.13 -6.85 1.43
CA MET A 31 -11.57 -7.71 0.33
C MET A 31 -12.98 -7.36 -0.16
N ASP A 32 -13.90 -7.04 0.75
CA ASP A 32 -15.26 -6.64 0.40
C ASP A 32 -15.27 -5.27 -0.33
N TYR A 33 -14.39 -4.34 0.05
CA TYR A 33 -14.20 -3.07 -0.66
C TYR A 33 -13.65 -3.26 -2.08
N ILE A 34 -12.61 -4.09 -2.24
CA ILE A 34 -12.03 -4.48 -3.54
C ILE A 34 -13.11 -5.08 -4.43
N LYS A 35 -13.87 -6.06 -3.93
CA LYS A 35 -14.94 -6.73 -4.70
C LYS A 35 -15.98 -5.74 -5.21
N ARG A 36 -16.37 -4.76 -4.40
CA ARG A 36 -17.32 -3.72 -4.82
C ARG A 36 -16.75 -2.86 -5.95
N LEU A 37 -15.53 -2.34 -5.78
CA LEU A 37 -14.88 -1.52 -6.81
C LEU A 37 -14.67 -2.28 -8.12
N THR A 38 -14.30 -3.56 -8.05
CA THR A 38 -14.16 -4.43 -9.24
C THR A 38 -15.51 -4.65 -9.91
N LYS A 39 -16.57 -4.94 -9.15
CA LYS A 39 -17.92 -5.14 -9.69
C LYS A 39 -18.44 -3.90 -10.43
N ASP A 40 -18.13 -2.73 -9.91
CA ASP A 40 -18.57 -1.45 -10.49
C ASP A 40 -17.67 -1.00 -11.66
N GLY A 41 -16.62 -1.77 -12.02
CA GLY A 41 -15.68 -1.43 -13.08
C GLY A 41 -14.73 -0.28 -12.73
N ASN A 42 -14.68 0.10 -11.45
CA ASN A 42 -13.90 1.23 -10.96
C ASN A 42 -12.51 0.83 -10.47
N LEU A 43 -12.22 -0.46 -10.25
CA LEU A 43 -10.89 -0.89 -9.81
C LEU A 43 -10.00 -1.23 -11.00
N LYS A 44 -8.86 -0.53 -11.11
CA LYS A 44 -7.79 -0.89 -12.04
C LYS A 44 -6.79 -1.85 -11.42
N SER A 45 -6.33 -1.54 -10.20
CA SER A 45 -5.44 -2.42 -9.42
C SER A 45 -5.49 -2.05 -7.94
N ALA A 46 -5.17 -3.02 -7.07
CA ALA A 46 -4.93 -2.78 -5.66
C ALA A 46 -3.96 -3.82 -5.12
N GLN A 47 -3.04 -3.40 -4.25
CA GLN A 47 -2.08 -4.32 -3.67
C GLN A 47 -1.59 -3.83 -2.30
N PRO A 48 -1.45 -4.74 -1.31
CA PRO A 48 -0.61 -4.46 -0.16
C PRO A 48 0.86 -4.39 -0.57
N LEU A 49 1.62 -3.53 0.11
CA LEU A 49 3.05 -3.37 -0.07
C LEU A 49 3.79 -3.89 1.15
N VAL A 50 4.94 -4.52 0.91
CA VAL A 50 5.87 -4.86 1.97
C VAL A 50 6.52 -3.57 2.48
N LYS A 51 6.81 -3.52 3.78
CA LYS A 51 7.35 -2.34 4.48
C LYS A 51 8.88 -2.25 4.34
N GLU A 52 9.39 -2.69 3.20
CA GLU A 52 10.80 -2.85 2.89
C GLU A 52 11.08 -2.31 1.49
N GLY A 53 12.27 -1.80 1.27
CA GLY A 53 12.65 -1.33 -0.05
C GLY A 53 14.03 -0.70 -0.10
N LYS A 54 14.34 -0.15 -1.27
CA LYS A 54 15.51 0.69 -1.52
C LYS A 54 15.10 1.91 -2.31
N ILE A 55 15.74 3.04 -2.03
CA ILE A 55 15.60 4.23 -2.86
C ILE A 55 16.69 4.17 -3.91
N ILE A 56 16.29 4.09 -5.18
CA ILE A 56 17.20 4.17 -6.33
C ILE A 56 17.03 5.54 -6.96
N SER A 57 18.12 6.28 -7.09
CA SER A 57 18.14 7.59 -7.75
C SER A 57 19.37 7.70 -8.65
N GLY A 58 19.28 8.43 -9.75
CA GLY A 58 20.39 8.50 -10.69
C GLY A 58 20.14 9.37 -11.91
N SER A 59 21.21 9.57 -12.67
CA SER A 59 21.19 10.09 -14.03
C SER A 59 21.55 8.96 -15.00
N LYS A 60 21.49 9.23 -16.31
CA LYS A 60 21.72 8.25 -17.37
C LYS A 60 23.01 7.43 -17.20
N ASP A 61 24.06 8.04 -16.64
CA ASP A 61 25.40 7.45 -16.53
C ASP A 61 25.80 7.10 -15.08
N SER A 62 24.95 7.38 -14.09
CA SER A 62 25.27 7.12 -12.68
C SER A 62 24.02 6.84 -11.85
N TRP A 63 23.99 5.68 -11.22
CA TRP A 63 22.95 5.26 -10.28
C TRP A 63 23.47 5.21 -8.85
N LYS A 64 22.61 5.53 -7.89
CA LYS A 64 22.86 5.46 -6.45
C LYS A 64 21.71 4.70 -5.80
N ASP A 65 22.02 3.71 -4.97
CA ASP A 65 21.07 3.13 -4.04
C ASP A 65 21.27 3.70 -2.63
N GLY A 66 20.16 3.86 -1.92
CA GLY A 66 20.12 4.30 -0.54
C GLY A 66 19.11 3.48 0.27
N PRO A 67 19.24 3.48 1.60
CA PRO A 67 18.27 2.82 2.46
C PRO A 67 16.89 3.45 2.28
N PHE A 68 15.85 2.61 2.32
CA PHE A 68 14.48 3.08 2.47
C PHE A 68 14.31 3.60 3.90
N ASN A 69 14.12 4.91 4.03
CA ASN A 69 14.05 5.57 5.33
C ASN A 69 12.74 6.36 5.42
N GLU A 70 11.67 5.69 5.84
CA GLU A 70 10.38 6.33 6.13
C GLU A 70 10.25 6.51 7.65
N SER A 71 10.20 7.76 8.07
CA SER A 71 10.51 8.17 9.45
C SER A 71 9.30 8.29 10.38
N LYS A 72 8.23 7.50 10.17
CA LYS A 72 7.12 7.21 11.13
C LYS A 72 5.97 6.47 10.44
N GLU A 73 5.50 7.02 9.32
CA GLU A 73 4.42 6.44 8.52
C GLU A 73 4.98 5.95 7.19
N VAL A 74 4.56 4.75 6.80
CA VAL A 74 4.94 4.09 5.56
C VAL A 74 3.76 3.85 4.63
N ILE A 75 4.02 3.76 3.33
CA ILE A 75 3.00 3.30 2.37
C ILE A 75 2.88 1.78 2.50
N ILE A 76 1.73 1.31 2.99
CA ILE A 76 1.45 -0.12 3.21
C ILE A 76 0.63 -0.77 2.10
N GLY A 77 0.17 0.03 1.14
CA GLY A 77 -0.67 -0.44 0.05
C GLY A 77 -1.26 0.70 -0.78
N TYR A 78 -1.93 0.35 -1.86
CA TYR A 78 -2.60 1.31 -2.72
C TYR A 78 -3.88 0.77 -3.35
N TYR A 79 -4.74 1.70 -3.80
CA TYR A 79 -5.80 1.45 -4.77
C TYR A 79 -5.63 2.39 -5.96
N HIS A 80 -5.74 1.83 -7.16
CA HIS A 80 -5.83 2.56 -8.41
C HIS A 80 -7.26 2.44 -8.94
N ILE A 81 -7.99 3.55 -8.92
CA ILE A 81 -9.39 3.65 -9.32
C ILE A 81 -9.63 4.72 -10.38
#